data_AF-A0A646QGA7-F1
#
_entry.id   AF-A0A646QGA7-F1
#
_cell.length_a   1.000
_cell.length_b   1.000
_cell.length_c   1.000
_cell.angle_alpha   90.00
_cell.angle_beta   90.00
_cell.angle_gamma   90.00
#
_symmetry.space_group_name_H-M   'P 1'
#
loop_
_entity.id
_entity.type
_entity.pdbx_description
1 polymer ?
#
loop_
_entity_poly.entity_id
_entity_poly.type
_entity_poly.pdbx_seq_one_letter_code
_entity_poly.pdbx_strand_id
1 'polypeptide(L)'
;MAHSIFLCVLVAVSCSLISGGLIQKREVDENSTSICGQNACPSFTILKNLADGIQERQYDSFSAPVYKSVQCMDLSSAQSQGYFHLYMYTMAGLNEERRRLTMGVPVLIDVQHIKDVEPKCSWIYSTMFYVGDEALPAPTNPDIKIQNVPDQRYYVLTFNGFVRNHVDRVVDLREKLYAMNLCYDPSNYYIAQYQSPNTFLNRRNEIWLPATDC
;
A
#
# COMPACT_ATOMS: atom_id res chain seq x y z
N MET A 1 -33.89 13.36 -72.31
CA MET A 1 -34.26 14.67 -71.76
C MET A 1 -33.61 14.80 -70.38
N ALA A 2 -32.75 15.82 -70.25
CA ALA A 2 -32.27 16.53 -69.05
C ALA A 2 -31.94 15.72 -67.78
N HIS A 3 -30.71 15.78 -67.23
CA HIS A 3 -30.19 16.81 -66.31
C HIS A 3 -28.93 16.17 -65.67
N SER A 4 -27.93 16.79 -65.06
CA SER A 4 -27.50 18.15 -64.78
C SER A 4 -26.07 18.01 -64.25
N ILE A 5 -25.17 18.90 -64.65
CA ILE A 5 -23.80 19.02 -64.11
C ILE A 5 -23.92 19.76 -62.77
N PHE A 6 -23.42 19.19 -61.67
CA PHE A 6 -23.27 19.90 -60.40
C PHE A 6 -21.79 19.96 -60.00
N LEU A 7 -21.28 21.19 -60.07
CA LEU A 7 -20.03 21.67 -59.51
C LEU A 7 -20.16 21.64 -57.97
N CYS A 8 -19.20 21.05 -57.26
CA CYS A 8 -19.09 21.21 -55.81
C CYS A 8 -17.71 21.77 -55.44
N VAL A 9 -17.77 22.91 -54.75
CA VAL A 9 -16.67 23.79 -54.37
C VAL A 9 -15.91 23.20 -53.19
N LEU A 10 -14.57 23.18 -53.29
CA LEU A 10 -13.65 22.84 -52.21
C LEU A 10 -13.71 23.91 -51.10
N VAL A 11 -14.05 23.51 -49.87
CA VAL A 11 -13.86 24.32 -48.66
C VAL A 11 -12.57 23.87 -47.98
N ALA A 12 -11.55 24.72 -47.99
CA ALA A 12 -10.31 24.50 -47.26
C ALA A 12 -10.53 24.84 -45.77
N VAL A 13 -10.34 23.85 -44.89
CA VAL A 13 -10.32 24.05 -43.44
C VAL A 13 -8.87 24.26 -43.01
N SER A 14 -8.53 25.48 -42.59
CA SER A 14 -7.23 25.81 -42.02
C SER A 14 -7.14 25.33 -40.57
N CYS A 15 -6.25 24.37 -40.31
CA CYS A 15 -5.95 23.87 -38.97
C CYS A 15 -4.94 24.83 -38.30
N SER A 16 -5.36 25.51 -37.23
CA SER A 16 -4.46 26.31 -36.39
C SER A 16 -3.98 25.45 -35.22
N LEU A 17 -2.68 25.17 -35.17
CA LEU A 17 -2.03 24.44 -34.08
C LEU A 17 -1.91 25.34 -32.85
N ILE A 18 -2.70 25.05 -31.81
CA ILE A 18 -2.48 25.59 -30.47
C ILE A 18 -1.60 24.59 -29.73
N SER A 19 -0.38 25.00 -29.40
CA SER A 19 0.55 24.24 -28.56
C SER A 19 0.07 24.25 -27.11
N GLY A 20 -0.86 23.34 -26.78
CA GLY A 20 -1.20 23.01 -25.41
C GLY A 20 -0.19 22.02 -24.86
N GLY A 21 0.59 22.42 -23.86
CA GLY A 21 1.47 21.52 -23.11
C GLY A 21 0.65 20.36 -22.53
N LEU A 22 1.05 19.13 -22.86
CA LEU A 22 0.46 17.93 -22.30
C LEU A 22 0.75 17.89 -20.80
N ILE A 23 -0.28 18.13 -19.99
CA ILE A 23 -0.34 17.60 -18.63
C ILE A 23 -0.31 16.08 -18.79
N GLN A 24 0.83 15.47 -18.47
CA GLN A 24 0.96 14.02 -18.43
C GLN A 24 0.07 13.51 -17.29
N LYS A 25 -1.14 13.10 -17.65
CA LYS A 25 -2.04 12.37 -16.76
C LYS A 25 -1.26 11.13 -16.32
N ARG A 26 -0.88 11.03 -15.03
CA ARG A 26 -0.30 9.80 -14.46
C ARG A 26 -1.26 8.66 -14.80
N GLU A 27 -0.78 7.73 -15.60
CA GLU A 27 -1.49 6.50 -15.92
C GLU A 27 -1.52 5.68 -14.62
N VAL A 28 -2.69 5.51 -14.03
CA VAL A 28 -2.86 4.61 -12.89
C VAL A 28 -2.72 3.20 -13.47
N ASP A 29 -1.57 2.56 -13.22
CA ASP A 29 -1.25 1.22 -13.72
C ASP A 29 -2.41 0.25 -13.43
N GLU A 30 -2.94 -0.41 -14.48
CA GLU A 30 -4.00 -1.42 -14.44
C GLU A 30 -3.75 -2.54 -13.41
N ASN A 31 -2.50 -2.68 -12.95
CA ASN A 31 -2.09 -3.67 -11.97
C ASN A 31 -2.54 -3.34 -10.54
N SER A 32 -2.64 -2.06 -10.15
CA SER A 32 -3.05 -1.66 -8.80
C SER A 32 -4.54 -1.94 -8.55
N THR A 33 -5.38 -1.70 -9.55
CA THR A 33 -6.83 -1.99 -9.54
C THR A 33 -7.12 -3.50 -9.41
N SER A 34 -6.27 -4.35 -9.97
CA SER A 34 -6.43 -5.82 -9.86
C SER A 34 -6.17 -6.35 -8.44
N ILE A 35 -5.23 -5.74 -7.72
CA ILE A 35 -4.78 -6.21 -6.40
C ILE A 35 -5.79 -5.85 -5.32
N CYS A 36 -6.37 -4.66 -5.44
CA CYS A 36 -7.19 -4.04 -4.41
C CYS A 36 -8.70 -4.20 -4.64
N GLY A 37 -9.06 -4.68 -5.85
CA GLY A 37 -10.44 -4.77 -6.28
C GLY A 37 -11.09 -3.39 -6.30
N GLN A 38 -12.20 -3.25 -5.58
CA GLN A 38 -12.95 -1.99 -5.49
C GLN A 38 -12.51 -1.10 -4.31
N ASN A 39 -11.59 -1.58 -3.47
CA ASN A 39 -11.13 -0.83 -2.31
C ASN A 39 -10.03 0.15 -2.71
N ALA A 40 -9.99 1.30 -2.04
CA ALA A 40 -8.88 2.24 -2.18
C ALA A 40 -7.55 1.57 -1.77
N CYS A 41 -6.46 1.94 -2.42
CA CYS A 41 -5.12 1.39 -2.16
C CYS A 41 -4.02 2.45 -2.22
N PRO A 42 -2.90 2.26 -1.50
CA PRO A 42 -1.69 3.03 -1.75
C PRO A 42 -1.28 2.90 -3.22
N SER A 43 -1.05 4.05 -3.87
CA SER A 43 -0.55 4.10 -5.24
C SER A 43 0.88 3.57 -5.31
N PHE A 44 1.15 2.76 -6.33
CA PHE A 44 2.50 2.29 -6.61
C PHE A 44 2.70 2.00 -8.10
N THR A 45 3.95 2.04 -8.53
CA THR A 45 4.40 1.59 -9.85
C THR A 45 5.33 0.41 -9.69
N ILE A 46 5.20 -0.61 -10.55
CA ILE A 46 6.15 -1.73 -10.57
C ILE A 46 7.38 -1.30 -11.37
N LEU A 47 8.51 -1.18 -10.68
CA LEU A 47 9.80 -0.85 -11.30
C LEU A 47 10.40 -2.07 -11.99
N LYS A 48 10.34 -3.24 -11.33
CA LYS A 48 10.89 -4.50 -11.87
C LYS A 48 10.07 -5.70 -11.42
N ASN A 49 9.92 -6.68 -12.31
CA ASN A 49 9.55 -8.04 -11.93
C ASN A 49 10.85 -8.85 -11.81
N LEU A 50 11.16 -9.30 -10.59
CA LEU A 50 12.35 -10.08 -10.27
C LEU A 50 12.01 -11.58 -10.32
N ALA A 51 13.03 -12.42 -10.13
CA ALA A 51 12.83 -13.86 -10.01
C ALA A 51 11.95 -14.23 -8.80
N ASP A 52 11.43 -15.46 -8.79
CA ASP A 52 10.65 -16.03 -7.69
C ASP A 52 9.37 -15.27 -7.31
N GLY A 53 8.81 -14.52 -8.27
CA GLY A 53 7.57 -13.76 -8.08
C GLY A 53 7.73 -12.52 -7.19
N ILE A 54 8.97 -12.05 -7.00
CA ILE A 54 9.27 -10.82 -6.27
C ILE A 54 9.08 -9.62 -7.22
N GLN A 55 8.52 -8.53 -6.71
CA GLN A 55 8.41 -7.27 -7.44
C GLN A 55 9.17 -6.16 -6.70
N GLU A 56 9.90 -5.33 -7.45
CA GLU A 56 10.36 -4.04 -6.95
C GLU A 56 9.29 -3.00 -7.28
N ARG A 57 8.70 -2.37 -6.26
CA ARG A 57 7.62 -1.40 -6.41
C ARG A 57 8.01 -0.06 -5.79
N GLN A 58 7.73 1.04 -6.47
CA GLN A 58 7.78 2.39 -5.91
C GLN A 58 6.41 2.75 -5.39
N TYR A 59 6.26 2.99 -4.09
CA TYR A 59 5.03 3.51 -3.50
C TYR A 59 5.09 5.03 -3.40
N ASP A 60 3.97 5.69 -3.68
CA ASP A 60 3.77 7.12 -3.38
C ASP A 60 3.57 7.30 -1.86
N SER A 61 3.91 8.48 -1.34
CA SER A 61 3.66 8.82 0.07
C SER A 61 2.16 8.91 0.36
N PHE A 62 1.73 8.51 1.56
CA PHE A 62 0.35 8.66 2.01
C PHE A 62 0.25 8.90 3.52
N SER A 63 -0.86 9.48 3.97
CA SER A 63 -1.16 9.62 5.40
C SER A 63 -2.03 8.47 5.89
N ALA A 64 -1.71 7.91 7.06
CA ALA A 64 -2.48 6.84 7.67
C ALA A 64 -2.63 7.03 9.18
N PRO A 65 -3.79 6.64 9.76
CA PRO A 65 -3.88 6.42 11.19
C PRO A 65 -3.12 5.13 11.54
N VAL A 66 -2.29 5.23 12.58
CA VAL A 66 -1.38 4.19 13.05
C VAL A 66 -1.65 3.93 14.53
N TYR A 67 -1.73 2.65 14.89
CA TYR A 67 -1.76 2.19 16.27
C TYR A 67 -0.53 1.33 16.54
N LYS A 68 0.27 1.74 17.53
CA LYS A 68 1.47 1.01 17.96
C LYS A 68 1.12 0.07 19.11
N SER A 69 1.44 -1.21 18.97
CA SER A 69 1.17 -2.20 20.01
C SER A 69 2.01 -1.93 21.26
N VAL A 70 1.58 -2.51 22.39
CA VAL A 70 2.49 -2.70 23.52
C VAL A 70 3.68 -3.57 23.05
N GLN A 71 4.86 -3.28 23.59
CA GLN A 71 6.06 -4.08 23.31
C GLN A 71 5.86 -5.52 23.77
N CYS A 72 6.58 -6.46 23.14
CA CYS A 72 6.56 -7.89 23.48
C CYS A 72 5.24 -8.62 23.18
N MET A 73 4.29 -7.98 22.51
CA MET A 73 3.04 -8.62 22.13
C MET A 73 3.29 -9.59 20.96
N ASP A 74 2.54 -10.70 20.88
CA ASP A 74 2.57 -11.53 19.67
C ASP A 74 1.81 -10.85 18.52
N LEU A 75 2.15 -11.20 17.28
CA LEU A 75 1.54 -10.61 16.08
C LEU A 75 0.01 -10.68 16.10
N SER A 76 -0.58 -11.79 16.54
CA SER A 76 -2.04 -11.97 16.50
C SER A 76 -2.74 -11.01 17.46
N SER A 77 -2.23 -10.90 18.69
CA SER A 77 -2.76 -9.97 19.69
C SER A 77 -2.54 -8.52 19.25
N ALA A 78 -1.35 -8.19 18.74
CA ALA A 78 -1.02 -6.84 18.29
C ALA A 78 -1.90 -6.41 17.12
N GLN A 79 -2.11 -7.30 16.15
CA GLN A 79 -3.00 -7.08 15.04
C GLN A 79 -4.44 -6.88 15.50
N SER A 80 -4.95 -7.74 16.40
CA SER A 80 -6.32 -7.63 16.89
C SER A 80 -6.56 -6.30 17.61
N GLN A 81 -5.61 -5.89 18.44
CA GLN A 81 -5.67 -4.62 19.18
C GLN A 81 -5.62 -3.43 18.22
N GLY A 82 -4.64 -3.41 17.31
CA GLY A 82 -4.50 -2.34 16.31
C GLY A 82 -5.71 -2.21 15.41
N TYR A 83 -6.22 -3.34 14.90
CA TYR A 83 -7.43 -3.36 14.07
C TYR A 83 -8.64 -2.80 14.82
N PHE A 84 -8.84 -3.21 16.07
CA PHE A 84 -9.96 -2.71 16.89
C PHE A 84 -9.90 -1.19 17.06
N HIS A 85 -8.75 -0.65 17.50
CA HIS A 85 -8.63 0.79 17.74
C HIS A 85 -8.77 1.61 16.45
N LEU A 86 -8.15 1.16 15.36
CA LEU A 86 -8.27 1.85 14.08
C LEU A 86 -9.68 1.74 13.51
N TYR A 87 -10.37 0.61 13.67
CA TYR A 87 -11.79 0.47 13.28
C TYR A 87 -12.69 1.44 14.06
N MET A 88 -12.46 1.58 15.37
CA MET A 88 -13.22 2.52 16.18
C MET A 88 -12.99 3.97 15.71
N TYR A 89 -11.74 4.33 15.40
CA TYR A 89 -11.41 5.64 14.86
C TYR A 89 -12.00 5.89 13.48
N THR A 90 -11.86 4.94 12.54
CA THR A 90 -12.31 5.11 11.15
C THR A 90 -13.80 4.84 10.98
N MET A 91 -14.22 3.59 11.16
CA MET A 91 -15.54 3.11 10.75
C MET A 91 -16.63 3.42 11.77
N ALA A 92 -16.30 3.40 13.07
CA ALA A 92 -17.23 3.82 14.10
C ALA A 92 -17.26 5.35 14.28
N GLY A 93 -16.26 6.07 13.76
CA GLY A 93 -16.16 7.53 13.81
C GLY A 93 -15.77 8.06 15.19
N LEU A 94 -15.00 7.32 15.99
CA LEU A 94 -14.41 7.82 17.24
C LEU A 94 -13.18 8.67 16.95
N ASN A 95 -13.43 9.85 16.38
CA ASN A 95 -12.48 10.92 16.15
C ASN A 95 -13.16 12.26 16.49
N GLU A 96 -12.38 13.34 16.57
CA GLU A 96 -12.87 14.65 17.03
C GLU A 96 -14.04 15.17 16.19
N GLU A 97 -14.12 14.76 14.93
CA GLU A 97 -15.14 15.20 13.98
C GLU A 97 -16.32 14.24 13.85
N ARG A 98 -16.32 13.11 14.58
CA ARG A 98 -17.32 12.03 14.50
C ARG A 98 -17.51 11.49 13.07
N ARG A 99 -16.48 11.59 12.24
CA ARG A 99 -16.55 11.26 10.81
C ARG A 99 -16.28 9.78 10.62
N ARG A 100 -17.12 9.09 9.84
CA ARG A 100 -16.82 7.73 9.39
C ARG A 100 -15.92 7.77 8.15
N LEU A 101 -14.86 6.99 8.17
CA LEU A 101 -13.89 6.88 7.09
C LEU A 101 -13.96 5.49 6.47
N THR A 102 -13.97 5.43 5.14
CA THR A 102 -13.94 4.16 4.41
C THR A 102 -12.53 3.60 4.44
N MET A 103 -12.36 2.41 5.01
CA MET A 103 -11.07 1.72 5.02
C MET A 103 -10.77 1.16 3.63
N GLY A 104 -9.57 1.45 3.13
CA GLY A 104 -8.98 0.79 1.97
C GLY A 104 -8.21 -0.47 2.34
N VAL A 105 -7.43 -0.99 1.40
CA VAL A 105 -6.54 -2.14 1.60
C VAL A 105 -5.14 -1.77 1.11
N PRO A 106 -4.09 -2.52 1.46
CA PRO A 106 -4.05 -3.51 2.55
C PRO A 106 -4.12 -2.84 3.93
N VAL A 107 -4.46 -3.65 4.95
CA VAL A 107 -4.03 -3.34 6.32
C VAL A 107 -2.53 -3.62 6.38
N LEU A 108 -1.74 -2.63 6.80
CA LEU A 108 -0.30 -2.76 6.95
C LEU A 108 0.06 -3.00 8.41
N ILE A 109 1.01 -3.90 8.63
CA ILE A 109 1.62 -4.12 9.94
C ILE A 109 3.12 -3.94 9.77
N ASP A 110 3.65 -2.84 10.30
CA ASP A 110 5.08 -2.61 10.41
C ASP A 110 5.63 -3.47 11.54
N VAL A 111 6.59 -4.33 11.23
CA VAL A 111 7.26 -5.22 12.18
C VAL A 111 8.68 -4.73 12.38
N GLN A 112 8.91 -4.05 13.51
CA GLN A 112 10.21 -3.47 13.84
C GLN A 112 10.97 -4.41 14.78
N HIS A 113 12.22 -4.75 14.41
CA HIS A 113 13.06 -5.57 15.29
C HIS A 113 13.73 -4.72 16.36
N ILE A 114 13.64 -5.15 17.62
CA ILE A 114 14.25 -4.45 18.76
C ILE A 114 15.34 -5.34 19.31
N LYS A 115 16.60 -4.95 19.07
CA LYS A 115 17.76 -5.75 19.47
C LYS A 115 18.17 -5.56 20.94
N ASP A 116 17.72 -4.47 21.58
CA ASP A 116 18.39 -3.94 22.78
C ASP A 116 17.48 -3.67 24.00
N VAL A 117 16.31 -4.32 24.12
CA VAL A 117 15.41 -4.11 25.29
C VAL A 117 15.25 -5.39 26.12
N GLU A 118 15.48 -5.30 27.43
CA GLU A 118 15.16 -6.33 28.42
C GLU A 118 13.75 -6.14 29.01
N PRO A 119 12.95 -7.21 29.22
CA PRO A 119 13.22 -8.60 28.84
C PRO A 119 13.21 -8.78 27.32
N LYS A 120 14.00 -9.74 26.81
CA LYS A 120 14.31 -9.96 25.38
C LYS A 120 13.04 -10.13 24.54
N CYS A 121 12.52 -9.02 24.03
CA CYS A 121 11.39 -8.97 23.14
C CYS A 121 11.86 -8.52 21.77
N SER A 122 11.68 -9.37 20.77
CA SER A 122 12.27 -9.13 19.45
C SER A 122 11.49 -8.11 18.62
N TRP A 123 10.24 -7.79 18.94
CA TRP A 123 9.36 -7.05 18.03
C TRP A 123 8.46 -6.01 18.72
N ILE A 124 8.22 -4.91 17.99
CA ILE A 124 7.04 -4.05 18.16
C ILE A 124 6.29 -4.02 16.82
N TYR A 125 4.96 -4.00 16.91
CA TYR A 125 4.07 -3.97 15.76
C TYR A 125 3.35 -2.62 15.68
N SER A 126 3.32 -2.00 14.51
CA SER A 126 2.46 -0.84 14.24
C SER A 126 1.45 -1.20 13.15
N THR A 127 0.16 -1.18 13.50
CA THR A 127 -0.92 -1.43 12.53
C THR A 127 -1.31 -0.12 11.88
N MET A 128 -1.56 -0.13 10.57
CA MET A 128 -1.94 1.05 9.79
C MET A 128 -3.11 0.70 8.86
N PHE A 129 -4.09 1.60 8.77
CA PHE A 129 -5.18 1.50 7.79
C PHE A 129 -4.96 2.50 6.68
N TYR A 130 -4.99 2.03 5.43
CA TYR A 130 -5.15 2.94 4.30
C TYR A 130 -6.59 3.48 4.26
N VAL A 131 -6.75 4.77 3.99
CA VAL A 131 -8.04 5.49 4.06
C VAL A 131 -8.21 6.44 2.88
N GLY A 132 -7.44 6.25 1.81
CA GLY A 132 -7.43 7.13 0.63
C GLY A 132 -6.74 8.45 0.90
N ASP A 133 -6.94 9.41 -0.01
CA ASP A 133 -6.33 10.74 0.03
C ASP A 133 -7.17 11.76 0.83
N GLU A 134 -8.11 11.29 1.64
CA GLU A 134 -8.97 12.15 2.45
C GLU A 134 -8.22 12.73 3.65
N ALA A 135 -8.54 13.99 4.02
CA ALA A 135 -7.97 14.62 5.20
C ALA A 135 -8.42 13.91 6.49
N LEU A 136 -7.45 13.46 7.30
CA LEU A 136 -7.73 12.66 8.49
C LEU A 136 -8.14 13.52 9.69
N PRO A 137 -9.30 13.27 10.32
CA PRO A 137 -9.71 13.96 11.54
C PRO A 137 -8.76 13.65 12.69
N ALA A 138 -8.63 14.56 13.64
CA ALA A 138 -7.82 14.31 14.82
C ALA A 138 -8.35 13.09 15.61
N PRO A 139 -7.49 12.15 16.05
CA PRO A 139 -7.90 11.04 16.89
C PRO A 139 -8.28 11.51 18.30
N THR A 140 -9.36 10.96 18.86
CA THR A 140 -9.71 11.14 20.29
C THR A 140 -8.93 10.19 21.19
N ASN A 141 -8.47 9.06 20.64
CA ASN A 141 -7.60 8.11 21.33
C ASN A 141 -6.13 8.56 21.19
N PRO A 142 -5.42 8.87 22.29
CA PRO A 142 -4.04 9.33 22.23
C PRO A 142 -3.05 8.28 21.68
N ASP A 143 -3.42 7.00 21.70
CA ASP A 143 -2.60 5.89 21.18
C ASP A 143 -2.66 5.78 19.64
N ILE A 144 -3.59 6.48 18.99
CA ILE A 144 -3.67 6.56 17.54
C ILE A 144 -2.93 7.82 17.08
N LYS A 145 -1.97 7.65 16.19
CA LYS A 145 -1.24 8.75 15.56
C LYS A 145 -1.55 8.81 14.09
N ILE A 146 -1.68 10.02 13.54
CA ILE A 146 -1.66 10.21 12.09
C ILE A 146 -0.20 10.32 11.68
N GLN A 147 0.24 9.40 10.82
CA GLN A 147 1.61 9.33 10.34
C GLN A 147 1.64 9.53 8.82
N ASN A 148 2.59 10.32 8.36
CA ASN A 148 2.95 10.36 6.95
C ASN A 148 3.90 9.19 6.66
N VAL A 149 3.46 8.26 5.84
CA VAL A 149 4.30 7.19 5.27
C VAL A 149 4.97 7.79 4.03
N PRO A 150 6.31 7.93 4.02
CA PRO A 150 7.02 8.55 2.90
C PRO A 150 6.95 7.66 1.65
N ASP A 151 7.21 8.27 0.49
CA ASP A 151 7.44 7.52 -0.73
C ASP A 151 8.67 6.63 -0.55
N GLN A 152 8.55 5.38 -0.98
CA GLN A 152 9.57 4.38 -0.69
C GLN A 152 9.51 3.24 -1.70
N ARG A 153 10.70 2.77 -2.11
CA ARG A 153 10.83 1.52 -2.87
C ARG A 153 10.77 0.32 -1.95
N TYR A 154 10.04 -0.69 -2.35
CA TYR A 154 9.94 -1.95 -1.63
C TYR A 154 10.18 -3.15 -2.54
N TYR A 155 10.87 -4.16 -2.02
CA TYR A 155 10.79 -5.51 -2.55
C TYR A 155 9.58 -6.21 -1.95
N VAL A 156 8.67 -6.65 -2.82
CA VAL A 156 7.39 -7.20 -2.46
C VAL A 156 7.30 -8.67 -2.84
N LEU A 157 7.11 -9.52 -1.84
CA LEU A 157 6.81 -10.94 -2.01
C LEU A 157 5.33 -11.20 -1.75
N THR A 158 4.60 -11.67 -2.75
CA THR A 158 3.19 -12.05 -2.62
C THR A 158 3.07 -13.54 -2.28
N PHE A 159 2.21 -13.87 -1.32
CA PHE A 159 1.98 -15.25 -0.92
C PHE A 159 0.54 -15.50 -0.44
N ASN A 160 0.12 -16.76 -0.55
CA ASN A 160 -1.16 -17.24 -0.04
C ASN A 160 -1.03 -17.79 1.39
N GLY A 161 -2.14 -17.91 2.10
CA GLY A 161 -2.22 -18.53 3.43
C GLY A 161 -2.25 -17.53 4.58
N PHE A 162 -1.85 -17.95 5.79
CA PHE A 162 -1.86 -17.12 6.99
C PHE A 162 -0.49 -16.46 7.24
N VAL A 163 -0.52 -15.23 7.78
CA VAL A 163 0.69 -14.46 8.14
C VAL A 163 1.38 -14.97 9.41
N ARG A 164 0.90 -16.06 10.03
CA ARG A 164 1.57 -16.66 11.19
C ARG A 164 3.00 -17.11 10.88
N ASN A 165 3.27 -17.49 9.64
CA ASN A 165 4.61 -17.92 9.17
C ASN A 165 5.38 -16.78 8.48
N HIS A 166 5.09 -15.51 8.82
CA HIS A 166 5.72 -14.37 8.17
C HIS A 166 7.24 -14.36 8.34
N VAL A 167 7.78 -14.85 9.46
CA VAL A 167 9.23 -14.92 9.70
C VAL A 167 9.92 -15.74 8.62
N ASP A 168 9.41 -16.94 8.31
CA ASP A 168 9.96 -17.79 7.25
C ASP A 168 9.89 -17.11 5.87
N ARG A 169 8.81 -16.37 5.59
CA ARG A 169 8.65 -15.60 4.34
C ARG A 169 9.65 -14.46 4.23
N VAL A 170 9.92 -13.77 5.33
CA VAL A 170 10.92 -12.70 5.38
C VAL A 170 12.32 -13.26 5.19
N VAL A 171 12.65 -14.38 5.85
CA VAL A 171 13.94 -15.06 5.69
C VAL A 171 14.16 -15.49 4.23
N ASP A 172 13.18 -16.18 3.64
CA ASP A 172 13.21 -16.60 2.24
C ASP A 172 13.38 -15.41 1.28
N LEU A 173 12.66 -14.31 1.50
CA LEU A 173 12.82 -13.09 0.69
C LEU A 173 14.23 -12.51 0.83
N ARG A 174 14.77 -12.43 2.05
CA ARG A 174 16.11 -11.88 2.31
C ARG A 174 17.20 -12.71 1.64
N GLU A 175 17.10 -14.03 1.68
CA GLU A 175 18.05 -14.94 1.02
C GLU A 175 18.02 -14.76 -0.52
N LYS A 176 16.83 -14.63 -1.10
CA LYS A 176 16.66 -14.36 -2.54
C LYS A 176 17.23 -13.01 -2.95
N LEU A 177 16.98 -11.95 -2.18
CA LEU A 177 17.55 -10.62 -2.45
C LEU A 177 19.08 -10.64 -2.34
N TYR A 178 19.62 -11.35 -1.35
CA TYR A 178 21.07 -11.54 -1.21
C TYR A 178 21.66 -12.26 -2.43
N ALA A 179 21.04 -13.34 -2.90
CA ALA A 179 21.48 -14.06 -4.09
C ALA A 179 21.45 -13.20 -5.38
N MET A 180 20.58 -12.19 -5.42
CA MET A 180 20.49 -11.21 -6.52
C MET A 180 21.42 -10.00 -6.35
N ASN A 181 22.20 -9.92 -5.26
CA ASN A 181 23.02 -8.76 -4.89
C ASN A 181 22.20 -7.46 -4.75
N LEU A 182 21.00 -7.55 -4.17
CA LEU A 182 20.10 -6.40 -3.95
C LEU A 182 20.15 -5.95 -2.48
N CYS A 183 20.26 -4.63 -2.26
CA CYS A 183 20.34 -4.02 -0.93
C CYS A 183 18.97 -3.61 -0.40
N TYR A 184 18.75 -3.82 0.90
CA TYR A 184 17.52 -3.46 1.59
C TYR A 184 17.82 -3.05 3.03
N ASP A 185 16.92 -2.30 3.66
CA ASP A 185 16.98 -2.00 5.08
C ASP A 185 16.47 -3.20 5.90
N PRO A 186 17.30 -3.85 6.74
CA PRO A 186 16.87 -4.98 7.56
C PRO A 186 16.16 -4.57 8.85
N SER A 187 16.04 -3.27 9.15
CA SER A 187 15.51 -2.75 10.43
C SER A 187 14.05 -3.11 10.65
N ASN A 188 13.26 -3.15 9.58
CA ASN A 188 11.85 -3.51 9.61
C ASN A 188 11.39 -4.22 8.33
N TYR A 189 10.14 -4.68 8.34
CA TYR A 189 9.40 -5.12 7.17
C TYR A 189 7.91 -4.88 7.41
N TYR A 190 7.14 -4.76 6.33
CA TYR A 190 5.69 -4.72 6.42
C TYR A 190 5.07 -6.07 6.08
N ILE A 191 4.02 -6.41 6.81
CA ILE A 191 3.04 -7.42 6.41
C ILE A 191 1.84 -6.66 5.85
N ALA A 192 1.46 -6.94 4.60
CA ALA A 192 0.31 -6.34 3.94
C ALA A 192 -0.81 -7.38 3.79
N GLN A 193 -2.01 -7.08 4.31
CA GLN A 193 -3.14 -8.00 4.29
C GLN A 193 -4.35 -7.38 3.60
N TYR A 194 -4.81 -8.03 2.53
CA TYR A 194 -5.86 -7.50 1.66
C TYR A 194 -7.26 -7.98 2.03
N GLN A 195 -7.38 -9.15 2.66
CA GLN A 195 -8.65 -9.73 3.07
C GLN A 195 -8.83 -9.67 4.59
N SER A 196 -10.09 -9.70 5.02
CA SER A 196 -10.48 -9.75 6.44
C SER A 196 -9.80 -10.92 7.17
N PRO A 197 -9.48 -10.76 8.47
CA PRO A 197 -8.98 -11.86 9.30
C PRO A 197 -9.82 -13.15 9.21
N ASN A 198 -11.14 -13.02 9.02
CA ASN A 198 -12.10 -14.12 8.92
C ASN A 198 -12.20 -14.77 7.52
N THR A 199 -11.45 -14.30 6.54
CA THR A 199 -11.39 -14.93 5.21
C THR A 199 -10.40 -16.10 5.24
N PHE A 200 -10.87 -17.31 4.87
CA PHE A 200 -10.08 -18.55 4.98
C PHE A 200 -9.49 -19.05 3.65
N LEU A 201 -10.07 -18.69 2.50
CA LEU A 201 -9.61 -19.13 1.17
C LEU A 201 -9.16 -17.93 0.33
N ASN A 202 -8.23 -18.16 -0.61
CA ASN A 202 -7.73 -17.17 -1.58
C ASN A 202 -7.26 -15.85 -0.96
N ARG A 203 -6.61 -15.92 0.21
CA ARG A 203 -6.00 -14.76 0.86
C ARG A 203 -4.75 -14.34 0.09
N ARG A 204 -4.69 -13.06 -0.24
CA ARG A 204 -3.48 -12.37 -0.69
C ARG A 204 -2.85 -11.70 0.53
N ASN A 205 -1.63 -12.07 0.85
CA ASN A 205 -0.79 -11.30 1.75
C ASN A 205 0.54 -11.01 1.06
N GLU A 206 1.20 -9.98 1.53
CA GLU A 206 2.50 -9.58 1.01
C GLU A 206 3.48 -9.30 2.16
N ILE A 207 4.77 -9.56 1.92
CA ILE A 207 5.87 -9.02 2.72
C ILE A 207 6.53 -7.91 1.91
N TRP A 208 6.72 -6.75 2.52
CA TRP A 208 7.44 -5.62 1.91
C TRP A 208 8.72 -5.34 2.69
N LEU A 209 9.87 -5.40 2.02
CA LEU A 209 11.17 -4.97 2.56
C LEU A 209 11.58 -3.64 1.93
N PRO A 210 11.96 -2.61 2.72
CA PRO A 210 12.40 -1.34 2.15
C PRO A 210 13.67 -1.54 1.33
N ALA A 211 13.59 -1.28 0.03
CA ALA A 211 14.73 -1.33 -0.86
C ALA A 211 15.63 -0.10 -0.63
N THR A 212 16.94 -0.32 -0.61
CA THR A 212 17.94 0.74 -0.50
C THR A 212 18.89 0.64 -1.66
N ASP A 213 19.55 1.74 -2.00
CA ASP A 213 20.66 1.67 -2.94
C ASP A 213 21.84 0.95 -2.27
N CYS A 214 22.50 0.10 -3.05
CA CYS A 214 23.91 -0.21 -2.84
C CYS A 214 24.72 0.97 -3.39
#